data_AF-A0A7M7R2L2-F1
#
_entry.id   AF-A0A7M7R2L2-F1
#
_cell.length_a   1.000
_cell.length_b   1.000
_cell.length_c   1.000
_cell.angle_alpha   90.00
_cell.angle_beta   90.00
_cell.angle_gamma   90.00
#
_symmetry.space_group_name_H-M   'P 1'
#
loop_
_entity.id
_entity.type
_entity.pdbx_description
1 polymer ?
#
loop_
_entity_poly.entity_id
_entity_poly.type
_entity_poly.pdbx_seq_one_letter_code
_entity_poly.pdbx_strand_id
1 'polypeptide(L)'
;MLDRFRAMFKCSVPKCGNFPFPGMEKPESSTGDESNGELEDRDPNSLNKHLQVMWDDVIGEPEGIRSPECAWRLSGHCFRLSRRCCYVFLSVLIAPFLSLCLGLTFACLAFQHIWCLAPCLRVWKITCAATRNFLSVVTQGIVRPIMESLGYLFHNIRIFNKKLPDGPAEKDDILVV
;
A
#
# COMPACT_ATOMS: atom_id res chain seq x y z
N MET A 1 -18.48 -56.64 -9.82
CA MET A 1 -17.71 -55.56 -9.16
C MET A 1 -18.30 -54.14 -9.31
N LEU A 2 -19.38 -53.94 -10.08
CA LEU A 2 -20.06 -52.63 -10.20
C LEU A 2 -21.22 -52.41 -9.20
N ASP A 3 -21.81 -53.46 -8.63
CA ASP A 3 -22.92 -53.31 -7.67
C ASP A 3 -22.51 -52.80 -6.28
N ARG A 4 -21.23 -52.96 -5.90
CA ARG A 4 -20.72 -52.46 -4.61
C ARG A 4 -20.51 -50.94 -4.62
N PHE A 5 -20.33 -50.33 -5.80
CA PHE A 5 -20.18 -48.87 -5.94
C PHE A 5 -21.52 -48.13 -5.87
N ARG A 6 -22.61 -48.74 -6.34
CA ARG A 6 -23.95 -48.12 -6.27
C ARG A 6 -24.54 -48.12 -4.85
N ALA A 7 -24.08 -49.01 -3.97
CA ALA A 7 -24.46 -49.03 -2.56
C ALA A 7 -23.82 -47.90 -1.73
N MET A 8 -22.69 -47.34 -2.17
CA MET A 8 -22.00 -46.25 -1.47
C MET A 8 -22.68 -44.88 -1.66
N PHE A 9 -23.55 -44.74 -2.66
CA PHE A 9 -24.34 -43.52 -2.91
C PHE A 9 -25.75 -43.56 -2.30
N LYS A 10 -26.13 -44.64 -1.61
CA LYS A 10 -27.32 -44.68 -0.74
C LYS A 10 -26.94 -44.31 0.69
N CYS A 11 -26.25 -43.18 0.87
CA CYS A 11 -26.24 -42.53 2.17
C CYS A 11 -27.61 -41.90 2.36
N SER A 12 -28.46 -42.56 3.16
CA SER A 12 -29.65 -41.95 3.73
C SER A 12 -29.18 -40.70 4.48
N VAL A 13 -29.51 -39.53 3.93
CA VAL A 13 -29.19 -38.24 4.53
C VAL A 13 -29.76 -38.26 5.95
N PRO A 14 -28.92 -38.20 7.01
CA PRO A 14 -29.46 -38.08 8.34
C PRO A 14 -30.19 -36.74 8.38
N LYS A 15 -31.50 -36.80 8.66
CA LYS A 15 -32.25 -35.63 9.14
C LYS A 15 -31.40 -35.02 10.24
N CYS A 16 -31.03 -33.76 10.08
CA CYS A 16 -30.30 -32.97 11.07
C CYS A 16 -31.20 -32.84 12.31
N GLY A 17 -31.25 -33.88 13.12
CA GLY A 17 -31.73 -33.82 14.49
C GLY A 17 -30.70 -33.03 15.28
N ASN A 18 -31.18 -32.12 16.11
CA ASN A 18 -30.38 -31.26 16.98
C ASN A 18 -29.29 -32.06 17.70
N PHE A 19 -28.07 -32.05 17.18
CA PHE A 19 -26.88 -32.37 17.95
C PHE A 19 -26.60 -31.11 18.78
N PRO A 20 -26.79 -31.14 20.11
CA PRO A 20 -26.37 -30.03 20.94
C PRO A 20 -24.85 -30.14 21.04
N PHE A 21 -24.15 -29.42 20.17
CA PHE A 21 -22.76 -29.09 20.41
C PHE A 21 -22.73 -28.10 21.59
N PRO A 22 -22.18 -28.47 22.76
CA PRO A 22 -22.09 -27.54 23.88
C PRO A 22 -21.08 -26.45 23.50
N GLY A 23 -21.52 -25.18 23.55
CA GLY A 23 -20.63 -24.01 23.40
C GLY A 23 -20.64 -23.34 22.02
N MET A 24 -21.76 -23.35 21.30
CA MET A 24 -21.89 -22.60 20.04
C MET A 24 -22.88 -21.45 20.17
N GLU A 25 -22.53 -20.48 21.01
CA GLU A 25 -23.06 -19.13 20.88
C GLU A 25 -22.70 -18.58 19.49
N LYS A 26 -23.66 -17.83 18.96
CA LYS A 26 -23.66 -17.15 17.66
C LYS A 26 -22.34 -16.37 17.47
N PRO A 27 -21.80 -16.23 16.23
CA PRO A 27 -20.75 -15.26 16.00
C PRO A 27 -21.39 -13.88 16.11
N GLU A 28 -21.46 -13.39 17.33
CA GLU A 28 -21.86 -12.02 17.63
C GLU A 28 -20.69 -11.16 17.18
N SER A 29 -20.88 -10.53 16.03
CA SER A 29 -20.22 -9.30 15.70
C SER A 29 -20.50 -8.31 16.83
N SER A 30 -19.59 -8.18 17.79
CA SER A 30 -19.29 -6.95 18.54
C SER A 30 -18.28 -7.21 19.65
N THR A 31 -17.16 -6.51 19.55
CA THR A 31 -16.37 -5.89 20.61
C THR A 31 -16.82 -6.13 22.06
N GLY A 32 -15.91 -6.64 22.88
CA GLY A 32 -15.91 -6.42 24.33
C GLY A 32 -16.00 -7.68 25.19
N ASP A 33 -14.87 -8.33 25.41
CA ASP A 33 -14.66 -9.09 26.66
C ASP A 33 -13.51 -8.42 27.42
N GLU A 34 -13.87 -7.43 28.24
CA GLU A 34 -12.98 -6.83 29.23
C GLU A 34 -12.84 -7.80 30.41
N SER A 35 -11.87 -8.72 30.33
CA SER A 35 -10.98 -9.11 31.43
C SER A 35 -10.08 -10.28 31.04
N ASN A 36 -8.86 -9.97 30.59
CA ASN A 36 -7.58 -10.56 30.99
C ASN A 36 -6.52 -10.35 29.89
N GLY A 37 -5.77 -9.25 30.04
CA GLY A 37 -4.60 -8.91 29.21
C GLY A 37 -4.97 -8.16 27.93
N GLU A 38 -4.66 -6.87 27.90
CA GLU A 38 -4.61 -6.10 26.65
C GLU A 38 -3.67 -6.83 25.68
N LEU A 39 -4.23 -7.55 24.71
CA LEU A 39 -3.45 -8.28 23.71
C LEU A 39 -2.74 -7.24 22.85
N GLU A 40 -1.41 -7.19 22.95
CA GLU A 40 -0.57 -6.24 22.21
C GLU A 40 -0.85 -6.34 20.70
N ASP A 41 -1.16 -5.20 20.08
CA ASP A 41 -1.31 -5.12 18.62
C ASP A 41 0.03 -5.37 17.94
N ARG A 42 0.10 -6.51 17.23
CA ARG A 42 1.32 -6.95 16.53
C ARG A 42 1.49 -6.29 15.15
N ASP A 43 0.50 -5.54 14.65
CA ASP A 43 0.55 -4.82 13.39
C ASP A 43 0.11 -3.35 13.53
N PRO A 44 0.82 -2.53 14.34
CA PRO A 44 0.42 -1.14 14.60
C PRO A 44 0.40 -0.26 13.34
N ASN A 45 1.17 -0.65 12.31
CA ASN A 45 1.24 0.07 11.03
C ASN A 45 0.22 -0.45 10.00
N SER A 46 -0.62 -1.42 10.36
CA SER A 46 -1.63 -1.98 9.46
C SER A 46 -1.07 -2.49 8.13
N LEU A 47 0.12 -3.11 8.14
CA LEU A 47 0.80 -3.60 6.95
C LEU A 47 0.04 -4.78 6.31
N ASN A 48 -0.69 -5.55 7.11
CA ASN A 48 -1.25 -6.84 6.72
C ASN A 48 -2.77 -6.83 6.55
N LYS A 49 -3.39 -5.66 6.33
CA LYS A 49 -4.85 -5.53 6.11
C LYS A 49 -5.38 -6.47 5.02
N HIS A 50 -4.60 -6.70 3.97
CA HIS A 50 -4.96 -7.58 2.85
C HIS A 50 -5.03 -9.08 3.21
N LEU A 51 -4.43 -9.51 4.32
CA LEU A 51 -4.44 -10.91 4.77
C LEU A 51 -5.64 -11.25 5.66
N GLN A 52 -6.47 -10.25 6.01
CA GLN A 52 -7.68 -10.41 6.82
C GLN A 52 -8.83 -10.98 5.99
N VAL A 53 -8.68 -12.22 5.53
CA VAL A 53 -9.70 -12.92 4.74
C VAL A 53 -10.66 -13.66 5.68
N MET A 54 -11.97 -13.42 5.58
CA MET A 54 -12.97 -14.18 6.32
C MET A 54 -13.47 -15.39 5.53
N TRP A 55 -14.07 -16.38 6.21
CA TRP A 55 -14.65 -17.54 5.53
C TRP A 55 -15.72 -17.14 4.51
N ASP A 56 -16.54 -16.16 4.89
CA ASP A 56 -17.62 -15.63 4.06
C ASP A 56 -17.09 -14.94 2.79
N ASP A 57 -15.89 -14.35 2.82
CA ASP A 57 -15.25 -13.75 1.64
C ASP A 57 -14.73 -14.79 0.64
N VAL A 58 -14.41 -16.00 1.10
CA VAL A 58 -13.80 -17.05 0.25
C VAL A 58 -14.87 -17.86 -0.48
N ILE A 59 -15.92 -18.27 0.24
CA ILE A 59 -16.94 -19.16 -0.30
C ILE A 59 -18.23 -18.43 -0.66
N GLY A 60 -18.57 -17.36 0.07
CA GLY A 60 -19.70 -16.45 -0.16
C GLY A 60 -20.83 -17.00 -1.02
N GLU A 61 -21.76 -17.75 -0.42
CA GLU A 61 -22.91 -18.29 -1.17
C GLU A 61 -23.92 -17.18 -1.53
N PRO A 62 -24.46 -17.16 -2.76
CA PRO A 62 -25.48 -16.18 -3.17
C PRO A 62 -26.84 -16.46 -2.52
N GLU A 63 -27.67 -15.42 -2.33
CA GLU A 63 -28.96 -15.53 -1.61
C GLU A 63 -29.94 -16.56 -2.20
N GLY A 64 -29.81 -16.90 -3.48
CA GLY A 64 -30.71 -17.84 -4.17
C GLY A 64 -30.38 -19.33 -3.98
N ILE A 65 -29.16 -19.69 -3.56
CA ILE A 65 -28.73 -21.10 -3.42
C ILE A 65 -27.89 -21.21 -2.14
N ARG A 66 -28.50 -21.70 -1.06
CA ARG A 66 -27.85 -21.83 0.26
C ARG A 66 -27.63 -23.29 0.64
N SER A 67 -26.42 -23.60 1.09
CA SER A 67 -26.10 -24.86 1.74
C SER A 67 -26.86 -25.04 3.05
N PRO A 68 -27.05 -26.29 3.53
CA PRO A 68 -27.65 -26.53 4.84
C PRO A 68 -26.85 -25.85 5.97
N GLU A 69 -27.54 -25.19 6.91
CA GLU A 69 -26.92 -24.41 8.00
C GLU A 69 -25.89 -25.21 8.83
N CYS A 70 -26.11 -26.50 9.04
CA CYS A 70 -25.14 -27.37 9.74
C CYS A 70 -23.84 -27.55 8.94
N ALA A 71 -23.94 -27.72 7.62
CA ALA A 71 -22.78 -27.88 6.75
C ALA A 71 -21.99 -26.57 6.69
N TRP A 72 -22.70 -25.43 6.60
CA TRP A 72 -22.11 -24.09 6.59
C TRP A 72 -21.32 -23.78 7.88
N ARG A 73 -21.91 -24.06 9.05
CA ARG A 73 -21.24 -23.81 10.33
C ARG A 73 -20.03 -24.71 10.56
N LEU A 74 -20.14 -25.99 10.20
CA LEU A 74 -19.05 -26.96 10.37
C LEU A 74 -17.87 -26.64 9.45
N SER A 75 -18.12 -26.33 8.17
CA SER A 75 -17.07 -25.97 7.21
C SER A 75 -16.36 -24.68 7.63
N GLY A 76 -17.12 -23.65 8.06
CA GLY A 76 -16.53 -22.41 8.59
C GLY A 76 -15.68 -22.61 9.85
N HIS A 77 -16.11 -23.49 10.77
CA HIS A 77 -15.31 -23.81 11.95
C HIS A 77 -14.03 -24.58 11.59
N CYS A 78 -14.15 -25.59 10.73
CA CYS A 78 -13.01 -26.37 10.23
C CYS A 78 -11.97 -25.47 9.52
N PHE A 79 -12.44 -24.53 8.70
CA PHE A 79 -11.58 -23.55 8.03
C PHE A 79 -10.80 -22.68 9.02
N ARG A 80 -11.48 -22.09 10.02
CA ARG A 80 -10.82 -21.27 11.05
C ARG A 80 -9.80 -22.06 11.85
N LEU A 81 -10.14 -23.27 12.26
CA LEU A 81 -9.25 -24.14 13.03
C LEU A 81 -8.03 -24.54 12.21
N SER A 82 -8.22 -25.03 10.98
CA SER A 82 -7.13 -25.44 10.09
C SER A 82 -6.16 -24.29 9.83
N ARG A 83 -6.69 -23.10 9.51
CA ARG A 83 -5.87 -21.89 9.31
C ARG A 83 -5.07 -21.53 10.55
N ARG A 84 -5.71 -21.55 11.73
CA ARG A 84 -5.04 -21.22 13.00
C ARG A 84 -3.93 -22.23 13.33
N CYS A 85 -4.21 -23.52 13.21
CA CYS A 85 -3.24 -24.58 13.48
C CYS A 85 -2.03 -24.48 12.53
N CYS A 86 -2.27 -24.34 11.23
CA CYS A 86 -1.21 -24.20 10.24
C CYS A 86 -0.37 -22.94 10.49
N TYR A 87 -1.02 -21.80 10.74
CA TYR A 87 -0.33 -20.54 11.02
C TYR A 87 0.55 -20.62 12.27
N VAL A 88 0.04 -21.19 13.37
CA VAL A 88 0.80 -21.34 14.62
C VAL A 88 1.99 -22.27 14.40
N PHE A 89 1.80 -23.40 13.72
CA PHE A 89 2.87 -24.35 13.45
C PHE A 89 4.00 -23.72 12.60
N LEU A 90 3.64 -23.05 11.50
CA LEU A 90 4.60 -22.32 10.68
C LEU A 90 5.29 -21.20 11.46
N SER A 91 4.56 -20.46 12.29
CA SER A 91 5.11 -19.35 13.06
C SER A 91 6.11 -19.83 14.12
N VAL A 92 5.81 -20.91 14.83
CA VAL A 92 6.70 -21.45 15.87
C VAL A 92 8.00 -21.98 15.26
N LEU A 93 7.93 -22.64 14.10
CA LEU A 93 9.10 -23.24 13.48
C LEU A 93 9.89 -22.25 12.64
N ILE A 94 9.24 -21.55 11.71
CA ILE A 94 9.92 -20.76 10.67
C ILE A 94 10.24 -19.35 11.15
N ALA A 95 9.37 -18.73 11.97
CA ALA A 95 9.56 -17.33 12.34
C ALA A 95 10.88 -17.06 13.10
N PRO A 96 11.35 -17.92 14.03
CA PRO A 96 12.65 -17.72 14.68
C PRO A 96 13.82 -17.76 13.69
N PHE A 97 13.83 -18.74 12.76
CA PHE A 97 14.88 -18.83 11.75
C PHE A 97 14.89 -17.61 10.84
N LEU A 98 13.71 -17.18 10.39
CA LEU A 98 13.59 -16.02 9.52
C LEU A 98 13.97 -14.72 10.25
N SER A 99 13.60 -14.60 11.52
CA SER A 99 13.99 -13.49 12.39
C SER A 99 15.50 -13.40 12.56
N LEU A 100 16.19 -14.54 12.77
CA LEU A 100 17.66 -14.57 12.85
C LEU A 100 18.32 -14.14 11.53
N CYS A 101 17.84 -14.66 10.39
CA CYS A 101 18.35 -14.28 9.08
C CYS A 101 18.16 -12.78 8.83
N LEU A 102 16.95 -12.26 9.08
CA LEU A 102 16.66 -10.83 8.93
C LEU A 102 17.51 -9.98 9.87
N GLY A 103 17.62 -10.35 11.15
CA GLY A 103 18.46 -9.67 12.12
C GLY A 103 19.92 -9.57 11.67
N LEU A 104 20.49 -10.67 11.17
CA LEU A 104 21.85 -10.68 10.63
C LEU A 104 21.98 -9.76 9.40
N THR A 105 21.01 -9.80 8.48
CA THR A 105 21.05 -8.92 7.30
C THR A 105 20.99 -7.45 7.69
N PHE A 106 20.14 -7.06 8.64
CA PHE A 106 20.07 -5.69 9.12
C PHE A 106 21.33 -5.27 9.86
N ALA A 107 21.97 -6.18 10.61
CA ALA A 107 23.26 -5.91 11.25
C ALA A 107 24.37 -5.64 10.21
N CYS A 108 24.46 -6.46 9.17
CA CYS A 108 25.41 -6.26 8.07
C CYS A 108 25.13 -4.95 7.31
N LEU A 109 23.87 -4.65 7.03
CA LEU A 109 23.47 -3.40 6.38
C LEU A 109 23.81 -2.17 7.24
N ALA A 110 23.57 -2.23 8.55
CA ALA A 110 23.92 -1.16 9.47
C ALA A 110 25.45 -0.96 9.52
N PHE A 111 26.22 -2.05 9.59
CA PHE A 111 27.68 -1.99 9.53
C PHE A 111 28.15 -1.33 8.22
N GLN A 112 27.67 -1.81 7.07
CA GLN A 112 28.01 -1.25 5.77
C GLN A 112 27.65 0.24 5.69
N HIS A 113 26.50 0.64 6.23
CA HIS A 113 26.07 2.02 6.19
C HIS A 113 26.96 2.93 7.04
N ILE A 114 27.29 2.52 8.27
CA ILE A 114 28.09 3.33 9.19
C ILE A 114 29.56 3.41 8.74
N TRP A 115 30.14 2.27 8.36
CA TRP A 115 31.58 2.17 8.13
C TRP A 115 31.99 2.46 6.68
N CYS A 116 31.12 2.18 5.70
CA CYS A 116 31.43 2.39 4.29
C CYS A 116 30.61 3.53 3.68
N LEU A 117 29.27 3.52 3.79
CA LEU A 117 28.45 4.51 3.10
C LEU A 117 28.58 5.90 3.71
N ALA A 118 28.57 6.05 5.04
CA ALA A 118 28.66 7.35 5.70
C ALA A 118 29.96 8.13 5.35
N PRO A 119 31.17 7.54 5.42
CA PRO A 119 32.38 8.24 4.97
C PRO A 119 32.38 8.49 3.46
N CYS A 120 31.91 7.54 2.64
CA CYS A 120 31.78 7.73 1.20
C CYS A 120 30.85 8.91 0.85
N LEU A 121 29.69 9.02 1.51
CA LEU A 121 28.76 10.14 1.34
C LEU A 121 29.37 11.46 1.80
N ARG A 122 30.18 11.45 2.88
CA ARG A 122 30.90 12.65 3.30
C ARG A 122 31.93 13.09 2.27
N VAL A 123 32.71 12.18 1.71
CA VAL A 123 33.67 12.47 0.62
C VAL A 123 32.92 12.97 -0.62
N TRP A 124 31.86 12.27 -1.02
CA TRP A 124 31.01 12.65 -2.14
C TRP A 124 30.45 14.06 -1.98
N LYS A 125 29.98 14.41 -0.78
CA LYS A 125 29.48 15.76 -0.47
C LYS A 125 30.55 16.84 -0.66
N ILE A 126 31.79 16.57 -0.26
CA ILE A 126 32.92 17.50 -0.48
C ILE A 126 33.20 17.65 -1.99
N THR A 127 33.25 16.54 -2.72
CA THR A 127 33.44 16.55 -4.18
C THR A 127 32.34 17.32 -4.89
N CYS A 128 31.07 17.05 -4.57
CA CYS A 128 29.94 17.79 -5.12
C CYS A 128 29.97 19.28 -4.77
N ALA A 129 30.46 19.66 -3.58
CA ALA A 129 30.62 21.07 -3.23
C ALA A 129 31.65 21.75 -4.15
N ALA A 130 32.76 21.08 -4.46
CA ALA A 130 33.71 21.57 -5.45
C ALA A 130 33.08 21.67 -6.85
N THR A 131 32.39 20.62 -7.31
CA THR A 131 31.68 20.62 -8.60
C THR A 131 30.64 21.74 -8.67
N ARG A 132 29.90 22.00 -7.59
CA ARG A 132 28.94 23.11 -7.51
C ARG A 132 29.63 24.45 -7.70
N ASN A 133 30.80 24.66 -7.11
CA ASN A 133 31.54 25.92 -7.31
C ASN A 133 31.97 26.08 -8.78
N PHE A 134 32.48 25.01 -9.41
CA PHE A 134 32.82 25.04 -10.83
C PHE A 134 31.61 25.34 -11.71
N LEU A 135 30.50 24.62 -11.51
CA LEU A 135 29.26 24.86 -12.24
C LEU A 135 28.73 26.27 -12.00
N SER A 136 28.79 26.78 -10.78
CA SER A 136 28.37 28.15 -10.46
C SER A 136 29.16 29.17 -11.27
N VAL A 137 30.49 29.02 -11.38
CA VAL A 137 31.32 29.92 -12.20
C VAL A 137 30.93 29.81 -13.67
N VAL A 138 30.72 28.60 -14.19
CA VAL A 138 30.28 28.38 -15.58
C VAL A 138 28.90 29.00 -15.84
N THR A 139 27.94 28.82 -14.93
CA THR A 139 26.61 29.41 -15.03
C THR A 139 26.66 30.94 -14.97
N GLN A 140 27.51 31.51 -14.11
CA GLN A 140 27.71 32.97 -14.06
C GLN A 140 28.40 33.50 -15.33
N GLY A 141 29.33 32.76 -15.90
CA GLY A 141 30.07 33.17 -17.10
C GLY A 141 29.30 33.00 -18.41
N ILE A 142 28.40 32.01 -18.50
CA ILE A 142 27.72 31.67 -19.76
C ILE A 142 26.22 31.94 -19.67
N VAL A 143 25.55 31.37 -18.68
CA VAL A 143 24.09 31.42 -18.59
C VAL A 143 23.61 32.82 -18.23
N ARG A 144 24.34 33.54 -17.36
CA ARG A 144 23.98 34.90 -16.95
C ARG A 144 23.98 35.90 -18.12
N PRO A 145 25.03 36.04 -18.94
CA PRO A 145 24.99 36.96 -20.09
C PRO A 145 23.95 36.55 -21.15
N ILE A 146 23.71 35.25 -21.36
CA ILE A 146 22.64 34.79 -22.26
C ILE A 146 21.27 35.22 -21.74
N MET A 147 21.01 35.02 -20.45
CA MET A 147 19.71 35.40 -19.89
C MET A 147 19.53 36.91 -19.80
N GLU A 148 20.61 37.67 -19.57
CA GLU A 148 20.61 39.13 -19.60
C GLU A 148 20.35 39.69 -21.00
N SER A 149 20.97 39.13 -22.03
CA SER A 149 20.72 39.49 -23.43
C SER A 149 19.29 39.15 -23.88
N LEU A 150 18.75 38.00 -23.46
CA LEU A 150 17.34 37.67 -23.67
C LEU A 150 16.41 38.65 -22.94
N GLY A 151 16.74 39.02 -21.70
CA GLY A 151 16.02 40.05 -20.95
C GLY A 151 16.03 41.41 -21.66
N TYR A 152 17.16 41.81 -22.24
CA TYR A 152 17.29 43.04 -23.03
C TYR A 152 16.45 43.03 -24.31
N LEU A 153 16.33 41.88 -24.98
CA LEU A 153 15.45 41.72 -26.15
C LEU A 153 13.98 41.97 -25.78
N PHE A 154 13.51 41.41 -24.67
CA PHE A 154 12.14 41.62 -24.22
C PHE A 154 11.90 43.00 -23.60
N HIS A 155 12.92 43.60 -22.96
CA HIS A 155 12.81 44.95 -22.38
C HIS A 155 12.53 46.04 -23.43
N ASN A 156 13.07 45.89 -24.65
CA ASN A 156 12.82 46.87 -25.72
C ASN A 156 11.39 46.82 -26.30
N ILE A 157 10.60 45.80 -25.97
CA ILE A 157 9.21 45.67 -26.43
C ILE A 157 8.28 46.37 -25.43
N ARG A 158 8.14 47.70 -25.55
CA ARG A 158 7.22 48.48 -24.72
C ARG A 158 5.84 48.55 -25.38
N ILE A 159 4.94 47.67 -25.00
CA ILE A 159 3.56 47.63 -25.51
C ILE A 159 2.77 48.80 -24.93
N PHE A 160 2.53 49.84 -25.72
CA PHE A 160 1.55 50.88 -25.38
C PHE A 160 0.15 50.37 -25.70
N ASN A 161 -0.56 49.91 -24.68
CA ASN A 161 -1.96 49.55 -24.82
C ASN A 161 -2.80 50.85 -24.82
N LYS A 162 -3.03 51.41 -26.02
CA LYS A 162 -4.08 52.42 -26.18
C LYS A 162 -5.42 51.70 -26.08
N LYS A 163 -6.15 51.93 -24.98
CA LYS A 163 -7.58 51.61 -24.94
C LYS A 163 -8.24 52.40 -26.06
N LEU A 164 -8.83 51.68 -27.01
CA LEU A 164 -9.66 52.27 -28.05
C LEU A 164 -10.85 52.96 -27.38
N PRO A 165 -11.24 54.18 -27.80
CA PRO A 165 -12.47 54.78 -27.34
C PRO A 165 -13.65 53.93 -27.81
N ASP A 166 -14.49 53.49 -26.86
CA ASP A 166 -15.75 52.79 -27.11
C ASP A 166 -16.79 53.80 -27.68
N GLY A 167 -16.57 54.32 -28.88
CA GLY A 167 -17.46 55.31 -29.50
C GLY A 167 -17.30 55.44 -31.02
N PRO A 168 -18.39 55.70 -31.76
CA PRO A 168 -18.40 55.68 -33.22
C PRO A 168 -17.50 56.79 -33.80
N ALA A 169 -16.67 56.40 -34.77
CA ALA A 169 -15.56 57.17 -35.32
C ALA A 169 -15.96 58.50 -35.98
N GLU A 170 -15.21 59.56 -35.65
CA GLU A 170 -15.05 60.74 -36.49
C GLU A 170 -13.58 60.79 -36.96
N LYS A 171 -13.39 60.76 -38.27
CA LYS A 171 -12.08 60.72 -38.94
C LYS A 171 -11.72 62.15 -39.35
N ASP A 172 -10.72 62.74 -38.70
CA ASP A 172 -10.04 63.92 -39.23
C ASP A 172 -8.54 63.65 -39.34
N ASP A 173 -8.03 64.02 -40.52
CA ASP A 173 -6.75 63.67 -41.09
C ASP A 173 -5.56 64.24 -40.31
N ILE A 174 -4.60 63.39 -39.94
CA ILE A 174 -3.25 63.82 -39.55
C ILE A 174 -2.23 63.35 -40.59
N LEU A 175 -1.78 64.37 -41.31
CA LEU A 175 -0.67 64.50 -42.22
C LEU A 175 0.64 63.94 -41.61
N VAL A 176 1.31 63.05 -42.34
CA VAL A 176 2.70 62.66 -42.05
C VAL A 176 3.58 63.25 -43.15
N VAL A 177 4.40 64.23 -42.77
CA VAL A 177 5.57 64.72 -43.51
C VAL A 177 6.76 63.82 -43.20
#